data_AF-A0A0S8IQ21-F1
#
_entry.id   AF-A0A0S8IQ21-F1
#
_cell.length_a   1.000
_cell.length_b   1.000
_cell.length_c   1.000
_cell.angle_alpha   90.00
_cell.angle_beta   90.00
_cell.angle_gamma   90.00
#
_symmetry.space_group_name_H-M   'P 1'
#
loop_
_entity.id
_entity.type
_entity.pdbx_description
1 polymer ?
#
loop_
_entity_poly.entity_id
_entity_poly.type
_entity_poly.pdbx_seq_one_letter_code
_entity_poly.pdbx_strand_id
1 'polypeptide(L)'
;MRKIIVTLFLFLFLNSSAWAMDFKIFDMRNKIFGLSKDIKELFVSSQDTLVLTSLFDACLLSMSQLDAYFNMLGVFETIKEGDLSDLAVDFVVNWLDEIKRTIDLNLKGLTNIPQPLEPKTKEHIAKLKFYFVQLDGIADEELAKLSLIRRTVKKKIRR
;
A
#
# COMPACT_ATOMS: atom_id res chain seq x y z
N MET A 1 -11.44 -27.59 35.11
CA MET A 1 -10.29 -27.06 34.32
C MET A 1 -10.47 -27.20 32.81
N ARG A 2 -10.81 -28.38 32.28
CA ARG A 2 -10.99 -28.60 30.81
C ARG A 2 -12.00 -27.67 30.13
N LYS A 3 -13.10 -27.30 30.81
CA LYS A 3 -14.11 -26.36 30.29
C LYS A 3 -13.61 -24.92 30.15
N ILE A 4 -12.75 -24.45 31.06
CA ILE A 4 -12.21 -23.07 31.05
C ILE A 4 -11.24 -22.87 29.88
N ILE A 5 -10.42 -23.87 29.59
CA ILE A 5 -9.46 -23.85 28.48
C ILE A 5 -10.19 -23.75 27.14
N VAL A 6 -11.28 -24.51 26.97
CA VAL A 6 -12.11 -24.47 25.76
C VAL A 6 -12.77 -23.10 25.59
N THR A 7 -13.26 -22.49 26.67
CA THR A 7 -13.84 -21.13 26.61
C THR A 7 -12.78 -20.08 26.27
N LEU A 8 -11.55 -20.19 26.80
CA LEU A 8 -10.45 -19.27 26.48
C LEU A 8 -10.03 -19.39 25.00
N PHE A 9 -9.99 -20.61 24.46
CA PHE A 9 -9.67 -20.86 23.06
C PHE A 9 -10.75 -20.33 22.12
N LEU A 10 -12.03 -20.51 22.49
CA LEU A 10 -13.16 -19.92 21.76
C LEU A 10 -13.15 -18.39 21.83
N PHE A 11 -12.76 -17.79 22.95
CA PHE A 11 -12.63 -16.34 23.07
C PHE A 11 -11.48 -15.78 22.21
N LEU A 12 -10.37 -16.52 22.08
CA LEU A 12 -9.27 -16.16 21.19
C LEU A 12 -9.65 -16.31 19.70
N PHE A 13 -10.43 -17.33 19.34
CA PHE A 13 -10.89 -17.55 17.97
C PHE A 13 -12.03 -16.62 17.53
N LEU A 14 -12.86 -16.14 18.45
CA LEU A 14 -13.95 -15.20 18.15
C LEU A 14 -13.45 -13.75 18.00
N ASN A 15 -12.26 -13.42 18.51
CA ASN A 15 -11.62 -12.12 18.29
C ASN A 15 -10.82 -12.07 16.97
N SER A 16 -10.48 -13.22 16.35
CA SER A 16 -9.76 -13.24 15.07
C SER A 16 -10.68 -13.12 13.85
N SER A 17 -11.99 -13.31 13.99
CA SER A 17 -12.97 -13.11 12.90
C SER A 17 -13.44 -11.65 12.74
N ALA A 18 -12.96 -10.74 13.58
CA ALA A 18 -13.22 -9.30 13.50
C ALA A 18 -12.03 -8.50 12.95
N TRP A 19 -11.04 -9.17 12.35
CA TRP A 19 -10.05 -8.53 11.50
C TRP A 19 -10.77 -8.13 10.22
N ALA A 20 -11.49 -7.02 10.35
CA ALA A 20 -12.00 -6.20 9.27
C ALA A 20 -10.90 -6.17 8.21
N MET A 21 -11.25 -6.64 7.01
CA MET A 21 -10.68 -6.25 5.73
C MET A 21 -9.77 -5.04 5.92
N ASP A 22 -8.49 -5.31 6.22
CA ASP A 22 -7.56 -4.26 6.64
C ASP A 22 -7.57 -3.27 5.49
N PHE A 23 -8.08 -2.07 5.71
CA PHE A 23 -7.92 -1.01 4.73
C PHE A 23 -6.44 -0.61 4.79
N LYS A 24 -5.55 -1.44 4.21
CA LYS A 24 -4.08 -1.34 4.27
C LYS A 24 -3.58 0.04 3.80
N ILE A 25 -4.42 0.77 3.07
CA ILE A 25 -4.14 2.11 2.53
C ILE A 25 -4.91 3.24 3.24
N PHE A 26 -5.89 2.94 4.10
CA PHE A 26 -6.72 3.97 4.75
C PHE A 26 -5.93 4.92 5.65
N ASP A 27 -4.98 4.40 6.43
CA ASP A 27 -4.11 5.24 7.26
C ASP A 27 -3.25 6.17 6.41
N MET A 28 -2.74 5.68 5.27
CA MET A 28 -1.98 6.50 4.32
C MET A 28 -2.86 7.57 3.67
N ARG A 29 -4.10 7.21 3.30
CA ARG A 29 -5.10 8.15 2.80
C ARG A 29 -5.36 9.28 3.79
N ASN A 30 -5.55 8.96 5.05
CA ASN A 30 -5.79 9.96 6.10
C ASN A 30 -4.57 10.86 6.31
N LYS A 31 -3.35 10.31 6.30
CA LYS A 31 -2.12 11.10 6.40
C LYS A 31 -1.97 12.08 5.23
N ILE A 32 -2.15 11.61 4.00
CA ILE A 32 -2.00 12.42 2.78
C ILE A 32 -3.08 13.50 2.71
N PHE A 33 -4.34 13.17 3.01
CA PHE A 33 -5.43 14.17 3.03
C PHE A 33 -5.41 15.08 4.25
N GLY A 34 -4.81 14.66 5.36
CA GLY A 34 -4.50 15.55 6.47
C GLY A 34 -3.51 16.61 6.01
N LEU A 35 -2.38 16.18 5.45
CA LEU A 35 -1.34 17.08 4.94
C LEU A 35 -1.84 17.99 3.81
N SER A 36 -2.76 17.51 2.95
CA SER A 36 -3.31 18.30 1.84
C SER A 36 -4.00 19.59 2.31
N LYS A 37 -4.61 19.57 3.50
CA LYS A 37 -5.24 20.75 4.10
C LYS A 37 -4.20 21.82 4.47
N ASP A 38 -3.04 21.39 4.95
CA ASP A 38 -1.96 22.27 5.39
C ASP A 38 -1.17 22.85 4.21
N ILE A 39 -1.06 22.11 3.11
CA ILE A 39 -0.25 22.52 1.94
C ILE A 39 -1.07 23.19 0.83
N LYS A 40 -2.41 23.23 0.93
CA LYS A 40 -3.29 23.69 -0.15
C LYS A 40 -2.94 25.10 -0.64
N GLU A 41 -2.64 26.00 0.28
CA GLU A 41 -2.29 27.39 -0.05
C GLU A 41 -0.89 27.47 -0.69
N LEU A 42 0.03 26.59 -0.28
CA LEU A 42 1.40 26.54 -0.79
C LEU A 42 1.46 26.13 -2.26
N PHE A 43 0.46 25.38 -2.77
CA PHE A 43 0.37 25.06 -4.20
C PHE A 43 0.22 26.30 -5.09
N VAL A 44 -0.35 27.39 -4.58
CA VAL A 44 -0.58 28.61 -5.36
C VAL A 44 0.48 29.67 -5.06
N SER A 45 0.98 29.73 -3.83
CA SER A 45 1.81 30.85 -3.36
C SER A 45 3.31 30.56 -3.25
N SER A 46 3.74 29.29 -3.30
CA SER A 46 5.15 28.93 -3.05
C SER A 46 5.99 28.86 -4.32
N GLN A 47 7.26 29.27 -4.21
CA GLN A 47 8.28 29.03 -5.24
C GLN A 47 8.57 27.54 -5.44
N ASP A 48 8.28 26.68 -4.45
CA ASP A 48 8.47 25.23 -4.50
C ASP A 48 7.22 24.48 -5.00
N THR A 49 6.23 25.17 -5.55
CA THR A 49 4.94 24.57 -5.96
C THR A 49 5.09 23.37 -6.89
N LEU A 50 6.02 23.42 -7.84
CA LEU A 50 6.26 22.32 -8.77
C LEU A 50 6.73 21.05 -8.06
N VAL A 51 7.62 21.20 -7.07
CA VAL A 51 8.11 20.10 -6.24
C VAL A 51 7.00 19.55 -5.36
N LEU A 52 6.26 20.44 -4.68
CA LEU A 52 5.14 20.07 -3.81
C LEU A 52 4.07 19.28 -4.58
N THR A 53 3.64 19.81 -5.72
CA THR A 53 2.60 19.20 -6.57
C THR A 53 3.07 17.85 -7.09
N SER A 54 4.30 17.75 -7.62
CA SER A 54 4.83 16.49 -8.14
C SER A 54 4.90 15.39 -7.07
N LEU A 55 5.34 15.74 -5.85
CA LEU A 55 5.40 14.80 -4.73
C LEU A 55 4.01 14.39 -4.25
N PHE A 56 3.09 15.34 -4.16
CA PHE A 56 1.73 15.09 -3.74
C PHE A 56 0.99 14.20 -4.74
N ASP A 57 1.10 14.48 -6.03
CA ASP A 57 0.51 13.70 -7.10
C ASP A 57 1.10 12.29 -7.15
N ALA A 58 2.41 12.14 -6.96
CA ALA A 58 3.04 10.82 -6.85
C ALA A 58 2.44 10.02 -5.67
N CYS A 59 2.28 10.64 -4.50
CA CYS A 59 1.65 9.99 -3.35
C CYS A 59 0.21 9.58 -3.65
N LEU A 60 -0.59 10.46 -4.27
CA LEU A 60 -1.98 10.17 -4.62
C LEU A 60 -2.09 9.03 -5.64
N LEU A 61 -1.25 9.04 -6.68
CA LEU A 61 -1.25 8.02 -7.71
C LEU A 61 -0.91 6.64 -7.11
N SER A 62 0.18 6.54 -6.36
CA SER A 62 0.60 5.28 -5.74
C SER A 62 -0.42 4.78 -4.73
N MET A 63 -0.99 5.68 -3.93
CA MET A 63 -2.08 5.34 -3.01
C MET A 63 -3.29 4.79 -3.77
N SER A 64 -3.71 5.44 -4.86
CA SER A 64 -4.86 4.99 -5.66
C SER A 64 -4.61 3.64 -6.33
N GLN A 65 -3.40 3.39 -6.82
CA GLN A 65 -3.03 2.12 -7.44
C GLN A 65 -3.03 0.98 -6.41
N LEU A 66 -2.45 1.21 -5.24
CA LEU A 66 -2.45 0.22 -4.15
C LEU A 66 -3.86 -0.03 -3.60
N ASP A 67 -4.68 1.00 -3.48
CA ASP A 67 -6.08 0.85 -3.05
C ASP A 67 -6.87 -0.01 -4.03
N ALA A 68 -6.73 0.25 -5.34
CA ALA A 68 -7.35 -0.57 -6.38
C ALA A 68 -6.85 -2.03 -6.31
N TYR A 69 -5.55 -2.23 -6.12
CA TYR A 69 -4.96 -3.54 -5.94
C TYR A 69 -5.56 -4.27 -4.73
N PHE A 70 -5.63 -3.65 -3.55
CA PHE A 70 -6.14 -4.30 -2.34
C PHE A 70 -7.64 -4.60 -2.42
N ASN A 71 -8.43 -3.73 -3.05
CA ASN A 71 -9.84 -4.00 -3.31
C ASN A 71 -10.02 -5.24 -4.20
N MET A 72 -9.21 -5.36 -5.26
CA MET A 72 -9.25 -6.54 -6.11
C MET A 72 -8.71 -7.78 -5.37
N LEU A 73 -7.64 -7.66 -4.59
CA LEU A 73 -7.12 -8.77 -3.79
C LEU A 73 -8.20 -9.32 -2.85
N GLY A 74 -8.99 -8.44 -2.23
CA GLY A 74 -10.15 -8.85 -1.42
C GLY A 74 -11.14 -9.72 -2.20
N VAL A 75 -11.36 -9.42 -3.50
CA VAL A 75 -12.17 -10.30 -4.38
C VAL A 75 -11.48 -11.63 -4.62
N PHE A 76 -10.17 -11.65 -4.89
CA PHE A 76 -9.40 -12.89 -5.07
C PHE A 76 -9.42 -13.78 -3.82
N GLU A 77 -9.35 -13.19 -2.62
CA GLU A 77 -9.41 -13.91 -1.35
C GLU A 77 -10.76 -14.59 -1.09
N THR A 78 -11.84 -14.15 -1.77
CA THR A 78 -13.13 -14.84 -1.70
C THR A 78 -13.19 -16.13 -2.51
N ILE A 79 -12.22 -16.36 -3.41
CA ILE A 79 -12.15 -17.57 -4.24
C ILE A 79 -11.57 -18.70 -3.39
N LYS A 80 -12.24 -19.85 -3.37
CA LYS A 80 -11.77 -21.02 -2.62
C LYS A 80 -10.42 -21.50 -3.17
N GLU A 81 -9.53 -21.97 -2.28
CA GLU A 81 -8.19 -22.45 -2.65
C GLU A 81 -8.15 -23.61 -3.67
N GLY A 82 -9.26 -24.33 -3.85
CA GLY A 82 -9.39 -25.37 -4.88
C GLY A 82 -9.64 -24.82 -6.28
N ASP A 83 -10.15 -23.58 -6.36
CA ASP A 83 -10.61 -22.93 -7.59
C ASP A 83 -9.64 -21.82 -8.04
N LEU A 84 -8.60 -21.53 -7.26
CA LEU A 84 -7.52 -20.60 -7.62
C LEU A 84 -6.65 -21.21 -8.73
N SER A 85 -6.68 -20.58 -9.90
CA SER A 85 -5.80 -20.96 -11.02
C SER A 85 -4.41 -20.31 -10.89
N ASP A 86 -3.38 -20.97 -11.45
CA ASP A 86 -2.04 -20.38 -11.57
C ASP A 86 -2.06 -19.04 -12.31
N LEU A 87 -2.92 -18.92 -13.33
CA LEU A 87 -3.08 -17.70 -14.11
C LEU A 87 -3.62 -16.54 -13.28
N ALA A 88 -4.60 -16.82 -12.41
CA ALA A 88 -5.18 -15.85 -11.49
C ALA A 88 -4.12 -15.29 -10.52
N VAL A 89 -3.30 -16.17 -9.94
CA VAL A 89 -2.21 -15.78 -9.03
C VAL A 89 -1.11 -15.02 -9.77
N ASP A 90 -0.70 -15.49 -10.95
CA ASP A 90 0.32 -14.82 -11.77
C ASP A 90 -0.15 -13.42 -12.21
N PHE A 91 -1.44 -13.23 -12.51
CA PHE A 91 -2.00 -11.91 -12.83
C PHE A 91 -1.87 -10.92 -11.67
N VAL A 92 -2.25 -11.32 -10.45
CA VAL A 92 -2.19 -10.46 -9.26
C VAL A 92 -0.74 -10.08 -8.93
N VAL A 93 0.18 -11.04 -9.03
CA VAL A 93 1.62 -10.81 -8.83
C VAL A 93 2.15 -9.79 -9.84
N ASN A 94 1.90 -10.02 -11.13
CA ASN A 94 2.41 -9.15 -12.19
C ASN A 94 1.82 -7.73 -12.09
N TRP A 95 0.56 -7.60 -11.68
CA TRP A 95 -0.06 -6.29 -11.49
C TRP A 95 0.61 -5.52 -10.34
N LEU A 96 0.85 -6.16 -9.20
CA LEU A 96 1.56 -5.51 -8.08
C LEU A 96 3.02 -5.18 -8.45
N ASP A 97 3.70 -6.03 -9.22
CA ASP A 97 5.05 -5.75 -9.73
C ASP A 97 5.07 -4.49 -10.62
N GLU A 98 4.07 -4.31 -11.50
CA GLU A 98 3.98 -3.09 -12.34
C GLU A 98 3.67 -1.84 -11.51
N ILE A 99 2.84 -1.95 -10.45
CA ILE A 99 2.64 -0.86 -9.49
C ILE A 99 3.98 -0.50 -8.82
N LYS A 100 4.72 -1.50 -8.31
CA LYS A 100 6.03 -1.29 -7.66
C LYS A 100 7.02 -0.64 -8.62
N ARG A 101 7.10 -1.10 -9.87
CA ARG A 101 7.97 -0.51 -10.88
C ARG A 101 7.64 0.97 -11.13
N THR A 102 6.36 1.32 -11.11
CA THR A 102 5.91 2.71 -11.24
C THR A 102 6.33 3.56 -10.03
N ILE A 103 6.18 3.02 -8.82
CA ILE A 103 6.63 3.67 -7.57
C ILE A 103 8.15 3.89 -7.59
N ASP A 104 8.93 2.89 -7.99
CA ASP A 104 10.40 2.97 -8.07
C ASP A 104 10.88 4.02 -9.07
N LEU A 105 10.23 4.10 -10.24
CA LEU A 105 10.54 5.11 -11.25
C LEU A 105 10.26 6.52 -10.71
N ASN A 106 9.14 6.69 -10.03
CA ASN A 106 8.81 7.95 -9.38
C ASN A 106 9.81 8.28 -8.27
N LEU A 107 10.19 7.34 -7.40
CA LEU A 107 11.19 7.56 -6.34
C LEU A 107 12.52 8.05 -6.91
N LYS A 108 13.00 7.44 -8.00
CA LYS A 108 14.21 7.86 -8.71
C LYS A 108 14.07 9.25 -9.34
N GLY A 109 12.89 9.60 -9.85
CA GLY A 109 12.60 10.95 -10.31
C GLY A 109 12.66 11.98 -9.17
N LEU A 110 12.11 11.62 -8.01
CA LEU A 110 12.00 12.47 -6.83
C LEU A 110 13.36 12.71 -6.12
N THR A 111 14.34 11.80 -6.26
CA THR A 111 15.69 11.99 -5.72
C THR A 111 16.48 13.09 -6.43
N ASN A 112 16.12 13.42 -7.67
CA ASN A 112 16.78 14.45 -8.48
C ASN A 112 16.12 15.83 -8.38
N ILE A 113 15.11 15.97 -7.53
CA ILE A 113 14.38 17.23 -7.38
C ILE A 113 15.24 18.24 -6.59
N PRO A 114 15.30 19.52 -7.03
CA PRO A 114 15.96 20.59 -6.30
C PRO A 114 15.54 20.65 -4.83
N GLN A 115 16.48 21.03 -3.96
CA GLN A 115 16.17 21.25 -2.55
C GLN A 115 15.15 22.40 -2.42
N PRO A 116 14.17 22.29 -1.51
CA PRO A 116 13.20 23.35 -1.30
C PRO A 116 13.88 24.66 -0.90
N LEU A 117 13.44 25.75 -1.53
CA LEU A 117 13.95 27.09 -1.31
C LEU A 117 13.32 27.72 -0.07
N GLU A 118 12.06 27.40 0.22
CA GLU A 118 11.31 28.00 1.33
C GLU A 118 11.34 27.13 2.59
N PRO A 119 11.61 27.72 3.78
CA PRO A 119 11.58 26.96 5.03
C PRO A 119 10.21 26.32 5.33
N LYS A 120 9.12 26.99 4.93
CA LYS A 120 7.75 26.51 5.14
C LYS A 120 7.44 25.26 4.33
N THR A 121 7.93 25.14 3.10
CA THR A 121 7.67 23.98 2.23
C THR A 121 8.55 22.79 2.55
N LYS A 122 9.74 23.04 3.10
CA LYS A 122 10.73 22.01 3.44
C LYS A 122 10.15 20.89 4.32
N GLU A 123 9.40 21.25 5.36
CA GLU A 123 8.78 20.27 6.26
C GLU A 123 7.75 19.42 5.51
N HIS A 124 6.89 20.05 4.72
CA HIS A 124 5.84 19.35 3.98
C HIS A 124 6.41 18.43 2.89
N ILE A 125 7.44 18.87 2.17
CA ILE A 125 8.17 18.07 1.20
C ILE A 125 8.80 16.84 1.87
N ALA A 126 9.40 17.01 3.06
CA ALA A 126 9.94 15.88 3.81
C ALA A 126 8.85 14.88 4.22
N LYS A 127 7.69 15.36 4.66
CA LYS A 127 6.52 14.50 4.99
C LYS A 127 6.02 13.74 3.75
N LEU A 128 5.87 14.41 2.60
CA LEU A 128 5.45 13.76 1.36
C LEU A 128 6.44 12.68 0.91
N LYS A 129 7.75 12.96 0.94
CA LYS A 129 8.79 11.96 0.65
C LYS A 129 8.67 10.75 1.59
N PHE A 130 8.47 11.01 2.88
CA PHE A 130 8.29 9.95 3.87
C PHE A 130 7.03 9.11 3.58
N TYR A 131 5.89 9.73 3.27
CA TYR A 131 4.67 9.00 2.91
C TYR A 131 4.85 8.18 1.64
N PHE A 132 5.59 8.69 0.67
CA PHE A 132 5.88 7.96 -0.56
C PHE A 132 6.71 6.70 -0.29
N VAL A 133 7.71 6.79 0.58
CA VAL A 133 8.49 5.63 1.04
C VAL A 133 7.62 4.63 1.82
N GLN A 134 6.63 5.10 2.60
CA GLN A 134 5.69 4.19 3.27
C GLN A 134 4.82 3.42 2.26
N LEU A 135 4.34 4.07 1.19
CA LEU A 135 3.59 3.41 0.13
C LEU A 135 4.45 2.36 -0.60
N ASP A 136 5.73 2.67 -0.82
CA ASP A 136 6.69 1.73 -1.39
C ASP A 136 6.88 0.48 -0.51
N GLY A 137 7.06 0.68 0.80
CA GLY A 137 7.19 -0.43 1.77
C GLY A 137 5.95 -1.33 1.82
N ILE A 138 4.75 -0.76 1.69
CA ILE A 138 3.51 -1.54 1.62
C ILE A 138 3.50 -2.46 0.39
N ALA A 139 3.95 -1.95 -0.76
CA ALA A 139 4.05 -2.75 -1.98
C ALA A 139 5.06 -3.91 -1.83
N ASP A 140 6.23 -3.64 -1.24
CA ASP A 140 7.27 -4.65 -0.98
C ASP A 140 6.80 -5.78 -0.07
N GLU A 141 6.17 -5.42 1.07
CA GLU A 141 5.65 -6.39 2.02
C GLU A 141 4.61 -7.31 1.37
N GLU A 142 3.78 -6.75 0.50
CA GLU A 142 2.72 -7.48 -0.17
C GLU A 142 3.25 -8.38 -1.29
N LEU A 143 4.22 -7.92 -2.08
CA LEU A 143 4.93 -8.75 -3.06
C LEU A 143 5.62 -9.94 -2.39
N ALA A 144 6.24 -9.73 -1.23
CA ALA A 144 6.85 -10.81 -0.45
C ALA A 144 5.81 -11.88 -0.08
N LYS A 145 4.62 -11.48 0.38
CA LYS A 145 3.51 -12.39 0.70
C LYS A 145 3.03 -13.16 -0.54
N LEU A 146 2.76 -12.47 -1.64
CA LEU A 146 2.31 -13.12 -2.89
C LEU A 146 3.33 -14.10 -3.44
N SER A 147 4.63 -13.81 -3.31
CA SER A 147 5.70 -14.70 -3.76
C SER A 147 5.65 -16.07 -3.04
N LEU A 148 5.25 -16.08 -1.76
CA LEU A 148 5.07 -17.30 -0.98
C LEU A 148 3.82 -18.06 -1.45
N ILE A 149 2.71 -17.37 -1.68
CA ILE A 149 1.46 -17.96 -2.19
C ILE A 149 1.71 -18.61 -3.56
N ARG A 150 2.35 -17.88 -4.48
CA ARG A 150 2.72 -18.36 -5.82
C ARG A 150 3.53 -19.66 -5.77
N ARG A 151 4.47 -19.77 -4.84
CA ARG A 151 5.28 -20.99 -4.64
C ARG A 151 4.44 -22.17 -4.12
N THR A 152 3.43 -21.90 -3.29
CA THR A 152 2.55 -22.92 -2.71
C THR A 152 1.56 -23.47 -3.75
N VAL A 153 0.92 -22.60 -4.53
CA VAL A 153 -0.03 -23.00 -5.59
C VAL A 153 0.67 -23.83 -6.68
N LYS A 154 1.83 -23.37 -7.16
CA LYS A 154 2.64 -24.12 -8.16
C LYS A 154 3.07 -25.51 -7.69
N LYS A 155 3.26 -25.72 -6.38
CA LYS A 155 3.57 -27.05 -5.82
C LYS A 155 2.35 -27.97 -5.76
N LYS A 156 1.15 -27.42 -5.57
CA LYS A 156 -0.11 -28.17 -5.49
C LYS A 156 -0.54 -28.73 -6.84
N ILE A 157 -0.35 -27.96 -7.93
CA ILE A 157 -0.71 -28.38 -9.30
C ILE A 157 0.24 -29.44 -9.87
N ARG A 158 1.46 -29.55 -9.35
CA ARG A 158 2.46 -30.56 -9.77
C ARG A 158 2.34 -31.90 -9.04
N ARG A 159 1.43 -32.03 -8.07
CA ARG A 159 1.16 -33.27 -7.33
C ARG A 159 -0.14 -33.87 -7.81
#